data_AF-A0A258HPC9-F1
#
_entry.id   AF-A0A258HPC9-F1
#
_cell.length_a   1.000
_cell.length_b   1.000
_cell.length_c   1.000
_cell.angle_alpha   90.00
_cell.angle_beta   90.00
_cell.angle_gamma   90.00
#
_symmetry.space_group_name_H-M   'P 1'
#
loop_
_entity.id
_entity.type
_entity.pdbx_description
1 polymer ?
#
loop_
_entity_poly.entity_id
_entity_poly.type
_entity_poly.pdbx_seq_one_letter_code
_entity_poly.pdbx_strand_id
1 'polypeptide(L)'
;MSCGIAIAAALLLSDPNVVLAAAEPAAVAGAPVSVASEPLFIDIVSRAGALKTVVEGWNGVLTDFDAFKIQAQELAALDMQAHLILKARGTDGDLKCILRGISEDIPLKLSAVEAAATDETRATALAELSYLLNDNVEVITAPPQPEV
;
A
#
# COMPACT_ATOMS: atom_id res chain seq x y z
N MET A 1 -34.93 -33.18 7.88
CA MET A 1 -33.97 -32.85 6.81
C MET A 1 -32.78 -32.12 7.43
N SER A 2 -31.91 -32.83 8.16
CA SER A 2 -30.79 -32.23 8.90
C SER A 2 -29.54 -33.11 8.96
N CYS A 3 -29.54 -34.29 8.31
CA CYS A 3 -28.39 -35.20 8.33
C CYS A 3 -27.39 -34.96 7.17
N GLY A 4 -27.74 -34.13 6.18
CA GLY A 4 -26.89 -33.90 4.99
C GLY A 4 -25.75 -32.89 5.20
N ILE A 5 -25.94 -31.90 6.09
CA ILE A 5 -24.97 -30.81 6.27
C ILE A 5 -23.78 -31.26 7.15
N ALA A 6 -24.00 -32.16 8.10
CA ALA A 6 -22.94 -32.68 8.96
C ALA A 6 -21.91 -33.54 8.20
N ILE A 7 -22.31 -34.21 7.12
CA ILE A 7 -21.43 -35.11 6.35
C ILE A 7 -20.50 -34.30 5.43
N ALA A 8 -20.94 -33.14 4.91
CA ALA A 8 -20.11 -32.29 4.06
C ALA A 8 -18.94 -31.63 4.82
N ALA A 9 -19.15 -31.25 6.09
CA ALA A 9 -18.09 -30.66 6.92
C ALA A 9 -17.01 -31.69 7.31
N ALA A 10 -17.38 -32.95 7.55
CA ALA A 10 -16.43 -34.01 7.89
C ALA A 10 -15.55 -34.43 6.70
N LEU A 11 -16.07 -34.40 5.48
CA LEU A 11 -15.32 -34.73 4.27
C LEU A 11 -14.26 -33.67 3.91
N LEU A 12 -14.54 -32.39 4.17
CA LEU A 12 -13.58 -31.30 3.95
C LEU A 12 -12.38 -31.34 4.92
N LEU A 13 -12.56 -31.87 6.13
CA LEU A 13 -11.49 -32.06 7.12
C LEU A 13 -10.62 -33.31 6.86
N SER A 14 -11.06 -34.18 5.94
CA SER A 14 -10.35 -35.40 5.56
C SER A 14 -9.50 -35.23 4.30
N ASP A 15 -9.57 -34.06 3.67
CA ASP A 15 -8.82 -33.78 2.44
C ASP A 15 -7.38 -33.38 2.81
N PRO A 16 -6.36 -34.22 2.52
CA PRO A 16 -4.97 -33.86 2.78
C PRO A 16 -4.53 -32.61 1.99
N ASN A 17 -5.27 -32.20 0.95
CA ASN A 17 -5.01 -30.96 0.23
C ASN A 17 -5.42 -29.71 1.03
N VAL A 18 -6.41 -29.79 1.92
CA VAL A 18 -6.78 -28.67 2.81
C VAL A 18 -5.70 -28.45 3.88
N VAL A 19 -5.10 -29.53 4.37
CA VAL A 19 -3.96 -29.46 5.31
C VAL A 19 -2.71 -28.86 4.64
N LEU A 20 -2.48 -29.13 3.35
CA LEU A 20 -1.41 -28.48 2.59
C LEU A 20 -1.68 -27.02 2.26
N ALA A 21 -2.94 -26.65 1.98
CA ALA A 21 -3.32 -25.28 1.63
C ALA A 21 -3.36 -24.34 2.86
N ALA A 22 -3.57 -24.88 4.06
CA ALA A 22 -3.55 -24.14 5.32
C ALA A 22 -2.17 -24.16 6.01
N ALA A 23 -1.16 -24.80 5.41
CA ALA A 23 0.21 -24.75 5.91
C ALA A 23 0.81 -23.37 5.61
N GLU A 24 0.43 -22.38 6.41
CA GLU A 24 1.16 -21.12 6.51
C GLU A 24 2.61 -21.48 6.87
N PRO A 25 3.61 -20.97 6.14
CA PRO A 25 5.01 -21.20 6.47
C PRO A 25 5.22 -20.83 7.95
N ALA A 26 5.88 -21.70 8.71
CA ALA A 26 6.19 -21.40 10.10
C ALA A 26 6.92 -20.04 10.16
N ALA A 27 6.39 -19.12 10.98
CA ALA A 27 6.98 -17.81 11.17
C ALA A 27 8.47 -17.98 11.52
N VAL A 28 9.34 -17.42 10.69
CA VAL A 28 10.80 -17.48 10.92
C VAL A 28 11.10 -16.62 12.14
N ALA A 29 11.66 -17.24 13.19
CA ALA A 29 12.05 -16.50 14.40
C ALA A 29 13.07 -15.42 14.04
N GLY A 30 12.73 -14.15 14.30
CA GLY A 30 13.55 -13.00 13.94
C GLY A 30 13.18 -12.31 12.63
N ALA A 31 12.18 -12.80 11.87
CA ALA A 31 11.65 -12.03 10.74
C ALA A 31 11.01 -10.72 11.25
N PRO A 32 11.19 -9.59 10.54
CA PRO A 32 10.53 -8.35 10.93
C PRO A 32 9.01 -8.57 10.92
N VAL A 33 8.31 -8.01 11.90
CA VAL A 33 6.85 -8.12 11.97
C VAL A 33 6.25 -7.21 10.89
N SER A 34 5.35 -7.75 10.07
CA SER A 34 4.61 -6.95 9.09
C SER A 34 3.74 -5.91 9.79
N VAL A 35 3.78 -4.68 9.28
CA VAL A 35 2.93 -3.57 9.73
C VAL A 35 1.62 -3.48 8.96
N ALA A 36 1.43 -4.30 7.92
CA ALA A 36 0.30 -4.20 6.99
C ALA A 36 -1.08 -4.34 7.68
N SER A 37 -1.14 -5.04 8.80
CA SER A 37 -2.37 -5.25 9.59
C SER A 37 -2.60 -4.15 10.64
N GLU A 38 -1.70 -3.18 10.78
CA GLU A 38 -1.84 -2.09 11.75
C GLU A 38 -2.79 -1.00 11.21
N PRO A 39 -3.69 -0.42 12.03
CA PRO A 39 -4.72 0.51 11.56
C PRO A 39 -4.21 1.71 10.74
N LEU A 40 -3.08 2.31 11.13
CA LEU A 40 -2.48 3.42 10.40
C LEU A 40 -2.05 3.00 8.99
N PHE A 41 -1.41 1.86 8.87
CA PHE A 41 -0.87 1.36 7.60
C PHE A 41 -1.99 0.89 6.67
N ILE A 42 -3.07 0.32 7.22
CA ILE A 42 -4.29 0.03 6.47
C ILE A 42 -4.90 1.32 5.88
N ASP A 43 -4.98 2.40 6.66
CA ASP A 43 -5.51 3.69 6.19
C ASP A 43 -4.65 4.28 5.07
N ILE A 44 -3.32 4.26 5.23
CA ILE A 44 -2.36 4.68 4.20
C ILE A 44 -2.57 3.90 2.90
N VAL A 45 -2.57 2.57 2.95
CA VAL A 45 -2.78 1.68 1.79
C VAL A 45 -4.11 1.98 1.10
N SER A 46 -5.19 2.14 1.88
CA SER A 46 -6.52 2.44 1.34
C SER A 46 -6.54 3.79 0.62
N ARG A 47 -5.91 4.82 1.18
CA ARG A 47 -5.87 6.17 0.60
C ARG A 47 -5.00 6.22 -0.65
N ALA A 48 -3.81 5.60 -0.59
CA ALA A 48 -2.91 5.51 -1.74
C ALA A 48 -3.56 4.78 -2.92
N GLY A 49 -4.23 3.64 -2.66
CA GLY A 49 -4.97 2.90 -3.69
C GLY A 49 -6.15 3.69 -4.30
N ALA A 50 -6.88 4.44 -3.47
CA ALA A 50 -7.97 5.29 -3.94
C ALA A 50 -7.44 6.44 -4.82
N LEU A 51 -6.39 7.13 -4.38
CA LEU A 51 -5.76 8.21 -5.14
C LEU A 51 -5.16 7.70 -6.46
N LYS A 52 -4.52 6.52 -6.45
CA LYS A 52 -4.01 5.87 -7.66
C LYS A 52 -5.14 5.67 -8.68
N THR A 53 -6.27 5.14 -8.23
CA THR A 53 -7.44 4.92 -9.09
C THR A 53 -7.95 6.23 -9.72
N VAL A 54 -7.94 7.34 -8.97
CA VAL A 54 -8.29 8.66 -9.49
C VAL A 54 -7.32 9.10 -10.59
N VAL A 55 -6.01 8.98 -10.34
CA VAL A 55 -4.96 9.34 -11.32
C VAL A 55 -5.09 8.52 -12.60
N GLU A 56 -5.32 7.21 -12.49
CA GLU A 56 -5.51 6.32 -13.65
C GLU A 56 -6.81 6.58 -14.41
N GLY A 57 -7.81 7.20 -13.77
CA GLY A 57 -9.04 7.66 -14.41
C GLY A 57 -8.85 8.93 -15.23
N TRP A 58 -7.80 9.72 -14.98
CA TRP A 58 -7.53 10.95 -15.72
C TRP A 58 -6.86 10.67 -17.06
N ASN A 59 -7.66 10.70 -18.13
CA ASN A 59 -7.18 10.65 -19.52
C ASN A 59 -6.66 12.03 -19.99
N GLY A 60 -5.76 12.65 -19.22
CA GLY A 60 -5.20 13.99 -19.49
C GLY A 60 -6.07 15.17 -19.02
N VAL A 61 -7.36 14.92 -18.73
CA VAL A 61 -8.27 15.89 -18.12
C VAL A 61 -8.29 15.71 -16.61
N LEU A 62 -7.84 16.72 -15.88
CA LEU A 62 -7.78 16.70 -14.42
C LEU A 62 -9.12 17.19 -13.84
N THR A 63 -9.96 16.27 -13.39
CA THR A 63 -11.20 16.59 -12.68
C THR A 63 -10.93 16.71 -11.18
N ASP A 64 -11.41 17.79 -10.55
CA ASP A 64 -11.28 18.03 -9.09
C ASP A 64 -9.84 17.96 -8.56
N PHE A 65 -8.87 18.44 -9.35
CA PHE A 65 -7.44 18.37 -9.00
C PHE A 65 -7.08 19.03 -7.67
N ASP A 66 -7.75 20.13 -7.30
CA ASP A 66 -7.51 20.79 -6.01
C ASP A 66 -7.93 19.93 -4.82
N ALA A 67 -9.06 19.22 -4.92
CA ALA A 67 -9.48 18.28 -3.88
C ALA A 67 -8.53 17.07 -3.80
N PHE A 68 -8.08 16.58 -4.95
CA PHE A 68 -7.08 15.52 -5.03
C PHE A 68 -5.76 15.93 -4.36
N LYS A 69 -5.26 17.16 -4.61
CA LYS A 69 -4.03 17.69 -3.99
C LYS A 69 -4.12 17.65 -2.47
N ILE A 70 -5.24 18.06 -1.89
CA ILE A 70 -5.46 18.03 -0.44
C ILE A 70 -5.33 16.60 0.10
N GLN A 71 -6.03 15.65 -0.52
CA GLN A 71 -5.99 14.23 -0.10
C GLN A 71 -4.59 13.62 -0.25
N ALA A 72 -3.86 13.95 -1.32
CA ALA A 72 -2.49 13.50 -1.52
C ALA A 72 -1.52 14.11 -0.50
N GLN A 73 -1.71 15.38 -0.10
CA GLN A 73 -0.93 16.00 0.97
C GLN A 73 -1.24 15.39 2.35
N GLU A 74 -2.49 15.02 2.61
CA GLU A 74 -2.87 14.27 3.81
C GLU A 74 -2.21 12.89 3.84
N LEU A 75 -2.17 12.17 2.71
CA LEU A 75 -1.44 10.91 2.58
C LEU A 75 0.05 11.09 2.90
N ALA A 76 0.70 12.10 2.29
CA ALA A 76 2.10 12.39 2.56
C ALA A 76 2.37 12.68 4.05
N ALA A 77 1.45 13.35 4.75
CA ALA A 77 1.57 13.58 6.18
C ALA A 77 1.45 12.28 6.99
N LEU A 78 0.57 11.36 6.59
CA LEU A 78 0.44 10.04 7.20
C LEU A 78 1.69 9.18 6.99
N ASP A 79 2.31 9.23 5.80
CA ASP A 79 3.59 8.55 5.53
C ASP A 79 4.71 9.06 6.44
N MET A 80 4.81 10.39 6.63
CA MET A 80 5.76 10.98 7.57
C MET A 80 5.46 10.55 9.02
N GLN A 81 4.19 10.48 9.40
CA GLN A 81 3.79 9.99 10.72
C GLN A 81 4.22 8.52 10.91
N ALA A 82 3.98 7.67 9.91
CA ALA A 82 4.38 6.27 9.94
C ALA A 82 5.91 6.13 10.05
N HIS A 83 6.68 6.91 9.29
CA HIS A 83 8.14 7.01 9.43
C HIS A 83 8.55 7.30 10.88
N LEU A 84 7.96 8.32 11.50
CA LEU A 84 8.30 8.73 12.87
C LEU A 84 7.94 7.67 13.91
N ILE A 85 6.82 6.97 13.73
CA ILE A 85 6.39 5.86 14.61
C ILE A 85 7.39 4.71 14.50
N LEU A 86 7.75 4.28 13.29
CA LEU A 86 8.72 3.21 13.08
C LEU A 86 10.09 3.58 13.65
N LYS A 87 10.51 4.84 13.47
CA LYS A 87 11.72 5.38 14.10
C LYS A 87 11.67 5.27 15.62
N ALA A 88 10.57 5.66 16.25
CA ALA A 88 10.40 5.64 17.70
C ALA A 88 10.39 4.21 18.28
N ARG A 89 9.90 3.23 17.51
CA ARG A 89 9.93 1.80 17.87
C ARG A 89 11.32 1.17 17.77
N GLY A 90 12.30 1.88 17.23
CA GLY A 90 13.63 1.33 16.93
C GLY A 90 13.61 0.37 15.74
N THR A 91 12.60 0.43 14.88
CA THR A 91 12.57 -0.37 13.65
C THR A 91 13.70 0.11 12.73
N ASP A 92 14.62 -0.80 12.42
CA ASP A 92 15.81 -0.51 11.60
C ASP A 92 15.70 -1.01 10.16
N GLY A 93 14.46 -1.14 9.65
CA GLY A 93 14.19 -1.58 8.29
C GLY A 93 14.04 -0.45 7.27
N ASP A 94 14.23 -0.80 5.99
CA ASP A 94 14.11 0.08 4.83
C ASP A 94 12.75 0.78 4.76
N LEU A 95 11.67 0.10 5.18
CA LEU A 95 10.31 0.62 5.15
C LEU A 95 10.20 2.01 5.79
N LYS A 96 10.85 2.23 6.94
CA LYS A 96 10.86 3.54 7.61
C LYS A 96 11.42 4.63 6.69
N CYS A 97 12.53 4.36 6.01
CA CYS A 97 13.20 5.33 5.13
C CYS A 97 12.41 5.53 3.83
N ILE A 98 11.82 4.46 3.30
CA ILE A 98 10.96 4.49 2.11
C ILE A 98 9.74 5.38 2.35
N LEU A 99 9.04 5.24 3.49
CA LEU A 99 7.86 6.06 3.81
C LEU A 99 8.21 7.55 3.91
N ARG A 100 9.39 7.89 4.43
CA ARG A 100 9.87 9.28 4.40
C ARG A 100 10.08 9.76 2.96
N GLY A 101 10.73 8.96 2.12
CA GLY A 101 10.97 9.29 0.71
C GLY A 101 9.66 9.53 -0.04
N ILE A 102 8.67 8.65 0.13
CA ILE A 102 7.35 8.80 -0.50
C ILE A 102 6.65 10.07 -0.01
N SER A 103 6.66 10.34 1.30
CA SER A 103 6.11 11.57 1.88
C SER A 103 6.70 12.83 1.24
N GLU A 104 8.01 12.84 1.03
CA GLU A 104 8.74 13.97 0.44
C GLU A 104 8.51 14.08 -1.08
N ASP A 105 8.32 12.96 -1.77
CA ASP A 105 8.16 12.91 -3.23
C ASP A 105 6.73 13.24 -3.69
N ILE A 106 5.69 12.91 -2.92
CA ILE A 106 4.29 13.23 -3.27
C ILE A 106 4.11 14.70 -3.67
N PRO A 107 4.51 15.72 -2.85
CA PRO A 107 4.35 17.12 -3.23
C PRO A 107 5.18 17.52 -4.46
N LEU A 108 6.30 16.85 -4.73
CA LEU A 108 7.09 17.07 -5.96
C LEU A 108 6.34 16.55 -7.19
N LYS A 109 5.74 15.36 -7.10
CA LYS A 109 4.94 14.78 -8.20
C LYS A 109 3.66 15.59 -8.47
N LEU A 110 2.99 16.08 -7.43
CA LEU A 110 1.86 17.01 -7.58
C LEU A 110 2.26 18.29 -8.33
N SER A 111 3.40 18.88 -7.96
CA SER A 111 3.93 20.08 -8.61
C SER A 111 4.29 19.82 -10.08
N ALA A 112 4.81 18.64 -10.40
CA ALA A 112 5.10 18.25 -11.78
C ALA A 112 3.84 18.14 -12.64
N VAL A 113 2.75 17.55 -12.11
CA VAL A 113 1.45 17.50 -12.80
C VAL A 113 0.89 18.90 -13.04
N GLU A 114 1.00 19.79 -12.04
CA GLU A 114 0.51 21.18 -12.14
C GLU A 114 1.33 22.03 -13.14
N ALA A 115 2.65 21.81 -13.20
CA ALA A 115 3.56 22.53 -14.09
C ALA A 115 3.57 22.00 -15.54
N ALA A 116 2.96 20.85 -15.80
CA ALA A 116 2.98 20.21 -17.12
C ALA A 116 2.23 21.05 -18.17
N ALA A 117 2.99 21.55 -19.16
CA ALA A 117 2.52 22.46 -20.19
C ALA A 117 1.96 21.76 -21.44
N THR A 118 2.26 20.47 -21.62
CA THR A 118 1.83 19.68 -22.78
C THR A 118 1.13 18.40 -22.33
N ASP A 119 0.28 17.84 -23.20
CA ASP A 119 -0.41 16.58 -22.92
C ASP A 119 0.59 15.44 -22.66
N GLU A 120 1.70 15.40 -23.39
CA GLU A 120 2.77 14.41 -23.20
C GLU A 120 3.44 14.57 -21.82
N THR A 121 3.87 15.77 -21.46
CA THR A 121 4.50 16.01 -20.14
C THR A 121 3.54 15.76 -18.99
N ARG A 122 2.24 16.03 -19.19
CA ARG A 122 1.19 15.73 -18.21
C ARG A 122 0.99 14.22 -18.07
N ALA A 123 0.94 13.47 -19.17
CA ALA A 123 0.80 12.02 -19.13
C ALA A 123 1.98 11.37 -18.39
N THR A 124 3.21 11.82 -18.63
CA THR A 124 4.39 11.36 -17.89
C THR A 124 4.28 11.67 -16.39
N ALA A 125 3.93 12.92 -16.03
CA ALA A 125 3.80 13.30 -14.62
C ALA A 125 2.71 12.51 -13.89
N LEU A 126 1.58 12.24 -14.56
CA LEU A 126 0.50 11.40 -14.02
C LEU A 126 0.94 9.94 -13.85
N ALA A 127 1.70 9.39 -14.80
CA ALA A 127 2.23 8.03 -14.69
C ALA A 127 3.20 7.91 -13.50
N GLU A 128 4.11 8.85 -13.33
CA GLU A 128 5.03 8.88 -12.19
C GLU A 128 4.31 9.02 -10.85
N LEU A 129 3.27 9.85 -10.79
CA LEU A 129 2.43 9.97 -9.60
C LEU A 129 1.67 8.67 -9.30
N SER A 130 1.13 8.01 -10.32
CA SER A 130 0.47 6.70 -10.18
C SER A 130 1.44 5.64 -9.64
N TYR A 131 2.67 5.58 -10.17
CA TYR A 131 3.69 4.67 -9.68
C TYR A 131 4.07 4.94 -8.22
N LEU A 132 4.26 6.20 -7.84
CA LEU A 132 4.56 6.55 -6.44
C LEU A 132 3.44 6.13 -5.47
N LEU A 133 2.18 6.32 -5.87
CA LEU A 133 1.02 5.89 -5.08
C LEU A 133 0.92 4.36 -5.00
N ASN A 134 1.32 3.65 -6.06
CA ASN A 134 1.41 2.20 -6.06
C ASN A 134 2.54 1.70 -5.15
N ASP A 135 3.72 2.31 -5.21
CA ASP A 135 4.87 1.98 -4.36
C ASP A 135 4.49 2.07 -2.89
N ASN A 136 3.72 3.09 -2.51
CA ASN A 136 3.21 3.24 -1.15
C ASN A 136 2.38 2.03 -0.68
N VAL A 137 1.52 1.49 -1.56
CA VAL A 137 0.76 0.26 -1.30
C VAL A 137 1.68 -0.95 -1.21
N GLU A 138 2.57 -1.12 -2.21
CA GLU A 138 3.41 -2.31 -2.33
C GLU A 138 4.40 -2.43 -1.19
N VAL A 139 5.05 -1.35 -0.76
CA VAL A 139 6.09 -1.40 0.29
C VAL A 139 5.50 -1.70 1.68
N ILE A 140 4.26 -1.31 1.93
CA ILE A 140 3.55 -1.61 3.19
C ILE A 140 3.03 -3.04 3.19
N THR A 141 2.49 -3.51 2.07
CA THR A 141 1.86 -4.83 1.96
C THR A 141 2.86 -5.94 1.63
N ALA A 142 4.06 -5.59 1.19
CA ALA A 142 5.13 -6.53 0.93
C ALA A 142 5.44 -7.39 2.17
N PRO A 143 5.67 -8.71 1.98
CA PRO A 143 6.20 -9.54 3.04
C PRO A 143 7.52 -8.97 3.57
N PRO A 144 7.73 -8.95 4.90
CA PRO A 144 8.98 -8.51 5.50
C PRO A 144 10.18 -9.25 4.90
N GLN A 145 11.16 -8.48 4.42
CA GLN A 145 12.39 -9.04 3.89
C GLN A 145 13.34 -9.43 5.03
N PRO A 146 14.11 -10.52 4.90
CA PRO A 146 15.15 -10.84 5.88
C PRO A 146 16.23 -9.75 5.90
N GLU A 147 16.84 -9.53 7.07
CA GLU A 147 18.00 -8.64 7.19
C GLU A 147 19.19 -9.19 6.35
N VAL A 148 19.90 -8.30 5.65
CA VAL A 148 21.06 -8.62 4.81
C VAL A 148 22.39 -8.59 5.58
#